data_AF-A0A318JYA1-F1
#
_entry.id   AF-A0A318JYA1-F1
#
_cell.length_a   1.000
_cell.length_b   1.000
_cell.length_c   1.000
_cell.angle_alpha   90.00
_cell.angle_beta   90.00
_cell.angle_gamma   90.00
#
_symmetry.space_group_name_H-M   'P 1'
#
loop_
_entity.id
_entity.type
_entity.pdbx_description
1 polymer ?
#
loop_
_entity_poly.entity_id
_entity_poly.type
_entity_poly.pdbx_seq_one_letter_code
_entity_poly.pdbx_strand_id
1 'polypeptide(L)' 'MTEPRAEQLNVFLPKAMTPAALDAVIRLNVESTLARTGQRPITIERGVGYEHSPGVWCWPVTYTTDSN' A
#
# COMPACT_ATOMS: atom_id res chain seq x y z
N MET A 1 18.96 3.52 17.09
CA MET A 1 17.53 3.45 16.71
C MET A 1 17.40 4.27 15.44
N THR A 2 17.26 3.61 14.30
CA THR A 2 16.95 4.28 13.04
C THR A 2 15.47 4.65 13.07
N GLU A 3 15.14 5.89 12.75
CA GLU A 3 13.75 6.35 12.76
C GLU A 3 12.92 5.56 11.73
N PRO A 4 11.63 5.27 12.02
CA PRO A 4 10.75 4.59 11.09
C PRO A 4 10.67 5.38 9.78
N ARG A 5 11.08 4.76 8.68
CA ARG A 5 11.07 5.40 7.36
C ARG A 5 9.68 5.28 6.77
N ALA A 6 9.07 6.43 6.48
CA ALA A 6 7.83 6.50 5.72
C ALA A 6 8.15 6.34 4.21
N GLU A 7 7.50 5.37 3.59
CA GLU A 7 7.58 5.09 2.16
C GLU A 7 6.19 5.19 1.52
N GLN A 8 6.17 5.38 0.20
CA GLN A 8 4.93 5.51 -0.57
C GLN A 8 4.88 4.49 -1.70
N LEU A 9 3.68 3.94 -1.91
CA LEU A 9 3.36 3.02 -2.99
C LEU A 9 2.01 3.41 -3.60
N ASN A 10 1.94 3.46 -4.92
CA ASN A 10 0.68 3.62 -5.64
C ASN A 10 0.18 2.25 -6.08
N VAL A 11 -1.04 1.88 -5.64
CA VAL A 11 -1.67 0.60 -5.98
C VAL A 11 -2.80 0.83 -6.97
N PHE A 12 -2.72 0.19 -8.13
CA PHE A 12 -3.69 0.35 -9.21
C PHE A 12 -4.65 -0.84 -9.23
N LEU A 13 -5.93 -0.58 -8.97
CA LEU A 13 -6.92 -1.63 -8.73
C LEU A 13 -8.21 -1.36 -9.50
N PRO A 14 -8.96 -2.41 -9.89
CA PRO A 14 -10.29 -2.26 -10.48
C PRO A 14 -11.24 -1.42 -9.62
N LYS A 15 -12.00 -0.54 -10.27
CA LYS A 15 -13.03 0.32 -9.64
C LYS A 15 -14.12 -0.48 -8.93
N ALA A 16 -14.45 -1.67 -9.42
CA ALA A 16 -15.54 -2.52 -8.92
C ALA A 16 -15.18 -3.33 -7.66
N MET A 17 -14.10 -2.99 -6.97
CA MET A 17 -13.62 -3.77 -5.82
C MET A 17 -14.41 -3.44 -4.55
N THR A 18 -14.79 -4.48 -3.80
CA THR A 18 -15.37 -4.30 -2.46
C THR A 18 -14.34 -3.68 -1.50
N PRO A 19 -14.75 -2.89 -0.49
CA PRO A 19 -13.83 -2.31 0.48
C PRO A 19 -12.91 -3.33 1.17
N ALA A 20 -13.43 -4.50 1.56
CA ALA A 20 -12.64 -5.53 2.22
C ALA A 20 -11.55 -6.11 1.29
N ALA A 21 -11.88 -6.36 0.02
CA ALA A 21 -10.91 -6.82 -0.97
C ALA A 21 -9.86 -5.72 -1.27
N LEU A 22 -10.27 -4.46 -1.30
CA LEU A 22 -9.37 -3.32 -1.51
C LEU A 22 -8.30 -3.26 -0.42
N ASP A 23 -8.70 -3.29 0.85
CA ASP A 23 -7.76 -3.21 1.97
C ASP A 23 -6.84 -4.44 2.01
N ALA A 24 -7.35 -5.64 1.74
CA ALA A 24 -6.55 -6.86 1.68
C ALA A 24 -5.50 -6.83 0.55
N VAL A 25 -5.88 -6.37 -0.64
CA VAL A 25 -4.97 -6.29 -1.79
C VAL A 25 -3.92 -5.20 -1.57
N ILE A 26 -4.28 -4.06 -0.98
CA ILE A 26 -3.32 -3.01 -0.62
C ILE A 26 -2.28 -3.54 0.36
N ARG A 27 -2.73 -4.22 1.42
CA ARG A 27 -1.83 -4.85 2.39
C ARG A 27 -0.89 -5.85 1.73
N LEU A 28 -1.42 -6.72 0.86
CA LEU A 28 -0.62 -7.68 0.11
C LEU A 28 0.45 -7.02 -0.76
N ASN A 29 0.13 -5.90 -1.42
CA ASN A 29 1.11 -5.17 -2.24
C ASN A 29 2.24 -4.57 -1.41
N VAL A 30 1.92 -3.99 -0.24
CA VAL A 30 2.92 -3.48 0.70
C VAL A 30 3.79 -4.61 1.23
N GLU A 31 3.18 -5.70 1.73
CA GLU A 31 3.92 -6.85 2.25
C GLU A 31 4.81 -7.49 1.18
N SER A 32 4.32 -7.61 -0.07
CA SER A 32 5.11 -8.11 -1.19
C SER A 32 6.28 -7.19 -1.57
N THR A 33 6.12 -5.88 -1.40
CA THR A 33 7.20 -4.90 -1.65
C THR A 33 8.31 -5.07 -0.61
N LEU A 34 7.91 -5.21 0.67
CA LEU A 34 8.83 -5.34 1.80
C LEU A 34 9.45 -6.73 1.95
N ALA A 35 8.79 -7.77 1.44
CA ALA A 35 9.35 -9.12 1.42
C ALA A 35 10.72 -9.19 0.69
N ARG A 36 10.96 -8.28 -0.26
CA ARG A 36 12.25 -8.19 -0.98
C ARG A 36 13.39 -7.65 -0.13
N THR A 37 13.09 -6.86 0.90
CA THR A 37 14.07 -6.23 1.79
C THR A 37 14.16 -6.91 3.15
N GLY A 38 13.33 -7.94 3.40
CA GLY A 38 13.23 -8.61 4.69
C GLY A 38 12.55 -7.77 5.78
N GLN A 39 11.98 -6.62 5.41
CA GLN A 39 11.29 -5.72 6.32
C GLN A 39 9.81 -6.12 6.45
N ARG A 40 9.15 -5.57 7.48
CA ARG A 40 7.71 -5.69 7.67
C ARG A 40 7.08 -4.32 7.85
N PRO A 41 5.85 -4.13 7.35
CA PRO A 41 5.15 -2.87 7.55
C PRO A 41 4.69 -2.77 9.01
N ILE A 42 4.92 -1.63 9.64
CA ILE A 42 4.38 -1.29 10.97
C ILE A 42 3.00 -0.66 10.80
N THR A 43 2.91 0.37 9.96
CA THR A 43 1.66 1.04 9.61
C THR A 43 1.44 1.04 8.10
N ILE A 44 0.18 0.97 7.69
CA ILE A 44 -0.26 1.10 6.30
C ILE A 44 -1.44 2.06 6.30
N GLU A 45 -1.29 3.20 5.65
CA GLU A 45 -2.28 4.24 5.53
C GLU A 45 -2.68 4.40 4.07
N ARG A 46 -3.96 4.18 3.79
CA ARG A 46 -4.54 4.35 2.46
C ARG A 46 -5.03 5.78 2.30
N GLY A 47 -4.47 6.50 1.33
CA GLY A 47 -4.94 7.80 0.89
C GLY A 47 -6.23 7.72 0.08
N VAL A 48 -6.78 8.89 -0.24
CA VAL A 48 -7.97 8.99 -1.10
C VAL A 48 -7.59 8.55 -2.51
N GLY A 49 -8.30 7.55 -3.02
CA GLY A 49 -8.10 7.04 -4.37
C GLY A 49 -8.69 7.96 -5.44
N TYR A 50 -8.11 7.90 -6.63
CA TYR A 50 -8.58 8.64 -7.79
C TYR A 50 -8.62 7.75 -9.03
N GLU A 51 -9.49 8.08 -9.98
CA GLU A 51 -9.58 7.35 -11.25
C GLU A 51 -8.33 7.66 -12.09
N HIS A 52 -7.56 6.61 -12.40
CA HIS A 52 -6.34 6.73 -13.21
C HIS A 52 -6.62 6.47 -14.69
N SER A 53 -7.48 5.49 -14.97
CA SER A 53 -7.95 5.15 -16.32
C SER A 53 -9.34 4.49 -16.23
N PRO A 54 -10.08 4.34 -17.35
CA PRO A 54 -11.41 3.75 -17.32
C PRO A 54 -11.44 2.39 -16.61
N GLY A 55 -12.14 2.32 -15.48
CA GLY A 55 -12.28 1.10 -14.68
C GLY A 55 -11.11 0.82 -13.71
N VAL A 56 -10.09 1.67 -13.64
CA VAL A 56 -8.92 1.51 -12.76
C VAL A 56 -8.75 2.73 -11.86
N TRP A 57 -8.60 2.47 -10.57
CA TRP A 57 -8.34 3.48 -9.55
C TRP A 57 -6.92 3.34 -9.03
N CYS A 58 -6.25 4.48 -8.85
CA CYS A 58 -4.98 4.57 -8.15
C CYS A 58 -5.25 4.89 -6.68
N TRP A 59 -4.66 4.11 -5.79
CA TRP A 59 -4.69 4.30 -4.35
C TRP A 59 -3.29 4.63 -3.86
N PRO A 60 -3.02 5.88 -3.46
CA PRO A 60 -1.79 6.24 -2.77
C PRO A 60 -1.76 5.56 -1.41
N VAL A 61 -0.66 4.87 -1.09
CA VAL A 61 -0.48 4.16 0.18
C VAL A 61 0.82 4.63 0.79
N THR A 62 0.74 5.12 2.02
CA THR A 62 1.92 5.40 2.84
C THR A 62 2.11 4.25 3.81
N TYR A 63 3.32 3.71 3.92
CA TYR A 63 3.62 2.70 4.93
C TYR A 63 4.93 3.03 5.65
N THR A 64 5.03 2.59 6.89
CA THR A 64 6.27 2.70 7.67
C THR A 64 6.89 1.33 7.85
N THR A 65 8.22 1.28 7.84
CA THR A 65 8.98 0.05 8.07
C THR A 65 9.82 0.20 9.34
N ASP A 66 10.02 -0.93 10.03
CA ASP A 66 11.09 -1.01 11.01
C ASP A 66 12.43 -1.25 10.29
N SER A 67 13.45 -0.53 10.72
CA SER A 67 14.82 -0.78 10.31
C SER A 67 15.46 -1.56 11.44
N ASN A 68 15.36 -2.89 11.39
CA ASN A 68 16.01 -3.77 12.35
C ASN A 68 17.54 -3.69 12.22
#